data_AF-A0A9P4TSQ8-F1
#
_entry.id   AF-A0A9P4TSQ8-F1
#
_cell.length_a   1.000
_cell.length_b   1.000
_cell.length_c   1.000
_cell.angle_alpha   90.00
_cell.angle_beta   90.00
_cell.angle_gamma   90.00
#
_symmetry.space_group_name_H-M   'P 1'
#
loop_
_entity.id
_entity.type
_entity.pdbx_description
1 polymer ?
#
loop_
_entity_poly.entity_id
_entity_poly.type
_entity_poly.pdbx_seq_one_letter_code
_entity_poly.pdbx_strand_id
1 'polypeptide(L)'
;MAPSTRRLKASRSGNSQNTTAISSQVPKQAIMSHFQTASTQGSGKFDPNLFFYHWNDSLTPQNNDLRTAINKAFGLRPEDDYVYHAVASVTLAQAQVAIDHGDVNGLHAWYRDEIGQQIPPPQLKDIEAYTQIFSPLTSTTKALTALAANAKKGSLRDAIAQHLNSNLLPPASTTRLSLPAKQKTPIKNPYYDIWAWSCRCLEWAGPTDKTVMVRQSHHILPIFYHHFGCVCPTWDALSLITQLAKPPGKAKNIPINGRPIIEIGSGNGYWAHMLRGVGCTVYPVDNAASAWRTTWINDTIITDGIQFLQRPPVDLSGSVGGSGCKDAILLLVYPQVSADFTGRVIRTYQGDYIVVAGTQNGNGFTGFPGETISSWMKRERPQFEKVVQIPLPSFAGKDEALFIFMRRSG
;
A
#
# COMPACT_ATOMS: atom_id res chain seq x y z
N MET A 1 -28.23 51.94 56.65
CA MET A 1 -29.04 53.09 56.21
C MET A 1 -28.30 53.77 55.07
N ALA A 2 -29.02 54.20 54.03
CA ALA A 2 -28.50 54.66 52.74
C ALA A 2 -27.44 55.78 52.84
N PRO A 3 -26.74 56.10 51.73
CA PRO A 3 -27.33 57.16 50.90
C PRO A 3 -27.19 56.99 49.38
N SER A 4 -28.23 57.52 48.74
CA SER A 4 -28.30 58.04 47.38
C SER A 4 -27.54 59.37 47.26
N THR A 5 -26.89 59.66 46.13
CA THR A 5 -27.26 60.80 45.24
C THR A 5 -26.27 61.06 44.07
N ARG A 6 -26.87 61.14 42.88
CA ARG A 6 -26.71 62.09 41.73
C ARG A 6 -25.35 62.66 41.26
N ARG A 7 -25.10 62.39 39.96
CA ARG A 7 -24.80 63.28 38.79
C ARG A 7 -23.68 64.35 38.88
N LEU A 8 -22.76 64.36 37.90
CA LEU A 8 -22.74 65.31 36.76
C LEU A 8 -21.59 65.07 35.73
N LYS A 9 -22.01 65.10 34.45
CA LYS A 9 -21.39 65.53 33.15
C LYS A 9 -19.86 65.65 32.94
N ALA A 10 -19.40 64.88 31.95
CA ALA A 10 -18.75 65.23 30.65
C ALA A 10 -17.50 66.13 30.57
N SER A 11 -16.43 65.61 29.92
CA SER A 11 -15.74 66.27 28.80
C SER A 11 -14.84 65.29 28.00
N ARG A 12 -14.66 65.62 26.72
CA ARG A 12 -13.97 64.91 25.62
C ARG A 12 -12.45 64.76 25.82
N SER A 13 -11.86 63.72 25.21
CA SER A 13 -10.90 63.78 24.08
C SER A 13 -9.85 62.66 24.13
N GLY A 14 -9.60 61.98 23.01
CA GLY A 14 -8.43 61.11 22.86
C GLY A 14 -8.65 59.92 21.93
N ASN A 15 -8.42 60.14 20.65
CA ASN A 15 -8.46 59.16 19.57
C ASN A 15 -7.08 58.50 19.42
N SER A 16 -7.01 57.16 19.29
CA SER A 16 -6.10 56.37 18.41
C SER A 16 -6.06 54.91 18.91
N GLN A 17 -6.83 54.00 18.31
CA GLN A 17 -6.39 53.13 17.20
C GLN A 17 -5.20 52.22 17.54
N ASN A 18 -5.47 50.95 17.85
CA ASN A 18 -4.88 49.78 17.17
C ASN A 18 -5.42 48.47 17.77
N THR A 19 -6.53 47.98 17.23
CA THR A 19 -6.94 46.57 17.35
C THR A 19 -7.23 46.05 15.95
N THR A 20 -6.20 45.45 15.36
CA THR A 20 -6.26 44.78 14.07
C THR A 20 -7.07 43.48 14.22
N ALA A 21 -8.36 43.55 13.93
CA ALA A 21 -9.17 42.38 13.64
C ALA A 21 -8.72 41.82 12.29
N ILE A 22 -7.96 40.74 12.29
CA ILE A 22 -7.65 39.99 11.06
C ILE A 22 -8.89 39.16 10.72
N SER A 23 -9.69 39.75 9.83
CA SER A 23 -10.59 39.03 8.93
C SER A 23 -9.75 38.08 8.08
N SER A 24 -9.91 36.77 8.26
CA SER A 24 -9.52 35.78 7.25
C SER A 24 -10.78 35.12 6.72
N GLN A 25 -11.40 35.80 5.75
CA GLN A 25 -12.28 35.15 4.79
C GLN A 25 -11.49 33.99 4.16
N VAL A 26 -11.92 32.76 4.41
CA VAL A 26 -11.43 31.58 3.69
C VAL A 26 -11.81 31.77 2.22
N PRO A 27 -10.85 31.82 1.28
CA PRO A 27 -11.19 31.90 -0.12
C PRO A 27 -11.94 30.62 -0.51
N LYS A 28 -13.10 30.77 -1.14
CA LYS A 28 -13.72 29.69 -1.91
C LYS A 28 -12.74 29.30 -3.01
N GLN A 29 -11.90 28.29 -2.75
CA GLN A 29 -11.10 27.67 -3.79
C GLN A 29 -12.05 27.11 -4.84
N ALA A 30 -11.95 27.67 -6.05
CA ALA A 30 -12.49 27.05 -7.23
C ALA A 30 -11.93 25.62 -7.31
N ILE A 31 -12.83 24.63 -7.44
CA ILE A 31 -12.48 23.27 -7.80
C ILE A 31 -11.98 23.35 -9.26
N MET A 32 -10.73 23.75 -9.47
CA MET A 32 -10.04 23.48 -10.71
C MET A 32 -9.58 22.04 -10.63
N SER A 33 -10.31 21.13 -11.29
CA SER A 33 -9.87 19.77 -11.56
C SER A 33 -8.56 19.81 -12.37
N HIS A 34 -7.43 19.96 -11.68
CA HIS A 34 -6.13 19.68 -12.26
C HIS A 34 -6.03 18.16 -12.34
N PHE A 35 -6.46 17.61 -13.47
CA PHE A 35 -6.09 16.25 -13.82
C PHE A 35 -4.56 16.22 -13.93
N GLN A 36 -3.89 15.67 -12.92
CA GLN A 36 -2.47 15.36 -13.03
C GLN A 36 -2.34 14.30 -14.10
N THR A 37 -1.62 14.52 -15.20
CA THR A 37 -1.37 13.42 -16.15
C THR A 37 -0.53 12.34 -15.48
N ALA A 38 -0.85 11.06 -15.74
CA ALA A 38 0.05 9.96 -15.40
C ALA A 38 1.42 10.27 -16.00
N SER A 39 2.46 10.23 -15.17
CA SER A 39 3.74 10.82 -15.51
C SER A 39 4.85 10.24 -14.65
N THR A 40 6.08 10.38 -15.11
CA THR A 40 7.26 10.20 -14.27
C THR A 40 8.09 11.47 -14.37
N GLN A 41 8.39 12.11 -13.25
CA GLN A 41 9.23 13.31 -13.26
C GLN A 41 10.58 12.97 -13.91
N GLY A 42 11.13 13.87 -14.71
CA GLY A 42 12.36 13.61 -15.47
C GLY A 42 12.20 12.70 -16.70
N SER A 43 10.99 12.19 -16.98
CA SER A 43 10.65 11.46 -18.20
C SER A 43 9.73 12.29 -19.10
N GLY A 44 10.01 12.32 -20.41
CA GLY A 44 9.19 13.05 -21.38
C GLY A 44 8.06 12.23 -22.01
N LYS A 45 7.96 10.93 -21.71
CA LYS A 45 7.11 9.98 -22.48
C LYS A 45 6.46 8.88 -21.65
N PHE A 46 6.38 9.02 -20.32
CA PHE A 46 5.80 7.96 -19.49
C PHE A 46 4.29 7.83 -19.77
N ASP A 47 3.88 6.65 -20.24
CA ASP A 47 2.50 6.22 -20.35
C ASP A 47 2.36 4.85 -19.67
N PRO A 48 1.48 4.70 -18.67
CA PRO A 48 1.28 3.44 -17.96
C PRO A 48 0.96 2.25 -18.86
N ASN A 49 0.09 2.42 -19.85
CA ASN A 49 -0.36 1.32 -20.70
C ASN A 49 0.76 0.87 -21.64
N LEU A 50 1.48 1.83 -22.25
CA LEU A 50 2.65 1.53 -23.08
C LEU A 50 3.78 0.92 -22.25
N PHE A 51 3.99 1.40 -21.01
CA PHE A 51 4.98 0.82 -20.09
C PHE A 51 4.71 -0.67 -19.85
N PHE A 52 3.47 -1.03 -19.50
CA PHE A 52 3.08 -2.44 -19.33
C PHE A 52 3.16 -3.22 -20.64
N TYR A 53 2.69 -2.64 -21.75
CA TYR A 53 2.73 -3.29 -23.06
C TYR A 53 4.17 -3.66 -23.47
N HIS A 54 5.12 -2.75 -23.30
CA HIS A 54 6.53 -2.95 -23.64
C HIS A 54 7.33 -3.69 -22.57
N TRP A 55 6.78 -3.88 -21.36
CA TRP A 55 7.49 -4.56 -20.28
C TRP A 55 7.96 -5.97 -20.67
N ASN A 56 9.23 -6.27 -20.40
CA ASN A 56 9.88 -7.54 -20.68
C ASN A 56 11.16 -7.69 -19.83
N ASP A 57 11.73 -8.90 -19.79
CA ASP A 57 12.87 -9.25 -18.94
C ASP A 57 14.11 -8.34 -19.15
N SER A 58 14.33 -7.78 -20.34
CA SER A 58 15.45 -6.87 -20.62
C SER A 58 15.35 -5.49 -19.95
N LEU A 59 14.22 -5.21 -19.30
CA LEU A 59 13.97 -4.01 -18.49
C LEU A 59 14.15 -4.28 -16.99
N THR A 60 14.33 -5.54 -16.59
CA THR A 60 14.75 -5.88 -15.23
C THR A 60 16.26 -5.65 -15.07
N PRO A 61 16.76 -5.38 -13.85
CA PRO A 61 18.19 -5.22 -13.61
C PRO A 61 19.02 -6.43 -14.07
N GLN A 62 20.02 -6.17 -14.90
CA GLN A 62 20.97 -7.15 -15.38
C GLN A 62 22.29 -6.96 -14.64
N ASN A 63 22.95 -8.06 -14.21
CA ASN A 63 24.19 -7.99 -13.42
C ASN A 63 24.08 -7.08 -12.18
N ASN A 64 22.89 -7.04 -11.57
CA ASN A 64 22.55 -6.15 -10.45
C ASN A 64 22.69 -4.63 -10.71
N ASP A 65 22.69 -4.21 -11.98
CA ASP A 65 22.63 -2.79 -12.35
C ASP A 65 21.19 -2.27 -12.31
N LEU A 66 20.76 -1.87 -11.12
CA LEU A 66 19.44 -1.27 -10.88
C LEU A 66 19.34 0.11 -11.52
N ARG A 67 20.40 0.93 -11.45
CA ARG A 67 20.37 2.30 -11.96
C ARG A 67 20.06 2.31 -13.45
N THR A 68 20.78 1.53 -14.26
CA THR A 68 20.55 1.46 -15.70
C THR A 68 19.17 0.92 -16.01
N ALA A 69 18.70 -0.09 -15.27
CA ALA A 69 17.37 -0.66 -15.47
C ALA A 69 16.24 0.34 -15.18
N ILE A 70 16.29 1.07 -14.06
CA ILE A 70 15.30 2.11 -13.74
C ILE A 70 15.34 3.24 -14.78
N ASN A 71 16.54 3.72 -15.14
CA ASN A 71 16.68 4.76 -16.15
C ASN A 71 16.08 4.33 -17.49
N LYS A 72 16.38 3.11 -17.95
CA LYS A 72 15.86 2.55 -19.19
C LYS A 72 14.34 2.34 -19.14
N ALA A 73 13.83 1.73 -18.07
CA ALA A 73 12.41 1.42 -17.93
C ALA A 73 11.54 2.68 -17.91
N PHE A 74 11.95 3.70 -17.16
CA PHE A 74 11.17 4.92 -16.98
C PHE A 74 11.56 6.06 -17.92
N GLY A 75 12.55 5.86 -18.80
CA GLY A 75 13.03 6.87 -19.74
C GLY A 75 13.68 8.07 -19.04
N LEU A 76 14.44 7.81 -17.97
CA LEU A 76 15.18 8.83 -17.23
C LEU A 76 16.56 9.05 -17.84
N ARG A 77 17.14 10.21 -17.55
CA ARG A 77 18.51 10.54 -17.98
C ARG A 77 19.54 9.72 -17.18
N PRO A 78 20.68 9.33 -17.78
CA PRO A 78 21.73 8.61 -17.06
C PRO A 78 22.21 9.35 -15.80
N GLU A 79 22.31 10.67 -15.86
CA GLU A 79 22.77 11.57 -14.79
C GLU A 79 21.65 12.06 -13.87
N ASP A 80 20.52 11.34 -13.80
CA ASP A 80 19.41 11.71 -12.91
C ASP A 80 19.84 11.72 -11.44
N ASP A 81 19.60 12.85 -10.78
CA ASP A 81 19.97 13.16 -9.40
C ASP A 81 18.75 13.25 -8.47
N TYR A 82 17.60 12.74 -8.92
CA TYR A 82 16.39 12.76 -8.12
C TYR A 82 16.58 12.05 -6.78
N VAL A 83 16.15 12.72 -5.72
CA VAL A 83 16.19 12.19 -4.36
C VAL A 83 14.88 11.51 -4.05
N TYR A 84 14.95 10.21 -3.83
CA TYR A 84 13.85 9.35 -3.40
C TYR A 84 13.72 9.44 -1.88
N HIS A 85 12.52 9.74 -1.39
CA HIS A 85 12.24 9.97 0.02
C HIS A 85 11.36 8.86 0.60
N ALA A 86 11.81 8.26 1.70
CA ALA A 86 10.98 7.46 2.59
C ALA A 86 11.37 7.80 4.04
N VAL A 87 11.66 6.81 4.89
CA VAL A 87 12.32 7.04 6.18
C VAL A 87 13.74 7.58 5.99
N ALA A 88 14.45 7.10 4.97
CA ALA A 88 15.73 7.62 4.50
C ALA A 88 15.57 8.25 3.11
N SER A 89 16.51 9.12 2.74
CA SER A 89 16.56 9.74 1.41
C SER A 89 17.76 9.23 0.63
N VAL A 90 17.58 8.91 -0.64
CA VAL A 90 18.62 8.28 -1.47
C VAL A 90 18.45 8.67 -2.94
N THR A 91 19.55 8.74 -3.70
CA THR A 91 19.53 8.84 -5.17
C THR A 91 19.71 7.47 -5.82
N LEU A 92 19.39 7.31 -7.11
CA LEU A 92 19.68 6.04 -7.82
C LEU A 92 21.16 5.65 -7.73
N ALA A 93 22.07 6.62 -7.83
CA ALA A 93 23.50 6.36 -7.74
C ALA A 93 23.90 5.84 -6.35
N GLN A 94 23.40 6.45 -5.28
CA GLN A 94 23.68 5.99 -3.91
C GLN A 94 23.11 4.59 -3.62
N ALA A 95 21.91 4.29 -4.12
CA ALA A 95 21.33 2.96 -3.97
C ALA A 95 22.12 1.90 -4.76
N GLN A 96 22.60 2.24 -5.96
CA GLN A 96 23.48 1.35 -6.73
C GLN A 96 24.78 1.07 -5.98
N VAL A 97 25.40 2.10 -5.41
CA VAL A 97 26.59 1.90 -4.56
C VAL A 97 26.29 0.93 -3.42
N ALA A 98 25.15 1.06 -2.73
CA ALA A 98 24.77 0.11 -1.68
C ALA A 98 24.59 -1.33 -2.21
N ILE A 99 24.01 -1.51 -3.40
CA ILE A 99 23.90 -2.82 -4.06
C ILE A 99 25.29 -3.41 -4.34
N ASP A 100 26.20 -2.61 -4.87
CA ASP A 100 27.55 -3.05 -5.25
C ASP A 100 28.38 -3.48 -4.02
N HIS A 101 28.04 -2.98 -2.82
CA HIS A 101 28.67 -3.39 -1.56
C HIS A 101 28.13 -4.72 -1.00
N GLY A 102 27.02 -5.26 -1.52
CA GLY A 102 26.47 -6.53 -1.07
C GLY A 102 26.17 -6.56 0.44
N ASP A 103 26.61 -7.62 1.13
CA ASP A 103 26.33 -7.86 2.55
C ASP A 103 27.22 -7.06 3.52
N VAL A 104 28.20 -6.30 3.00
CA VAL A 104 29.17 -5.52 3.79
C VAL A 104 28.45 -4.61 4.78
N ASN A 105 28.99 -4.50 6.00
CA ASN A 105 28.42 -3.73 7.12
C ASN A 105 26.98 -4.12 7.49
N GLY A 106 26.57 -5.36 7.20
CA GLY A 106 25.25 -5.86 7.57
C GLY A 106 24.12 -5.32 6.71
N LEU A 107 24.42 -4.81 5.50
CA LEU A 107 23.41 -4.34 4.55
C LEU A 107 22.41 -5.43 4.18
N HIS A 108 22.78 -6.72 4.28
CA HIS A 108 21.92 -7.89 4.08
C HIS A 108 21.57 -8.65 5.37
N ALA A 109 21.74 -8.04 6.55
CA ALA A 109 21.52 -8.68 7.85
C ALA A 109 20.02 -8.86 8.21
N TRP A 110 19.29 -9.62 7.40
CA TRP A 110 17.84 -9.82 7.51
C TRP A 110 17.44 -10.89 8.52
N TYR A 111 18.27 -11.92 8.65
CA TYR A 111 17.93 -13.11 9.41
C TYR A 111 18.63 -13.11 10.75
N ARG A 112 17.88 -13.46 11.80
CA ARG A 112 18.34 -13.45 13.18
C ARG A 112 17.92 -14.72 13.91
N ASP A 113 18.76 -15.18 14.82
CA ASP A 113 18.44 -16.26 15.75
C ASP A 113 17.60 -15.77 16.95
N GLU A 114 17.39 -16.64 17.93
CA GLU A 114 16.59 -16.36 19.13
C GLU A 114 17.18 -15.27 20.03
N ILE A 115 18.50 -15.08 20.01
CA ILE A 115 19.20 -14.05 20.80
C ILE A 115 19.45 -12.77 19.98
N GLY A 116 18.93 -12.71 18.75
CA GLY A 116 18.99 -11.55 17.87
C GLY A 116 20.28 -11.45 17.04
N GLN A 117 21.16 -12.46 17.08
CA GLN A 117 22.39 -12.50 16.31
C GLN A 117 22.10 -12.82 14.85
N GLN A 118 22.88 -12.21 13.95
CA GLN A 118 22.74 -12.44 12.51
C GLN A 118 23.08 -13.88 12.16
N ILE A 119 22.25 -14.52 11.34
CA ILE A 119 22.50 -15.85 10.77
C ILE A 119 22.77 -15.75 9.26
N PRO A 120 23.41 -16.78 8.65
CA PRO A 120 23.73 -16.76 7.23
C PRO A 120 22.51 -16.57 6.32
N PRO A 121 22.69 -15.96 5.14
CA PRO A 121 21.63 -15.80 4.16
C PRO A 121 21.12 -17.15 3.61
N PRO A 122 19.90 -17.18 3.05
CA PRO A 122 19.32 -18.35 2.41
C PRO A 122 20.08 -18.72 1.12
N GLN A 123 19.92 -19.97 0.68
CA GLN A 123 20.43 -20.38 -0.63
C GLN A 123 19.55 -19.81 -1.76
N LEU A 124 20.14 -19.59 -2.95
CA LEU A 124 19.41 -19.05 -4.12
C LEU A 124 18.13 -19.84 -4.43
N LYS A 125 18.17 -21.18 -4.37
CA LYS A 125 17.00 -22.04 -4.60
C LYS A 125 15.84 -21.78 -3.62
N ASP A 126 16.13 -21.30 -2.41
CA ASP A 126 15.13 -20.99 -1.40
C ASP A 126 14.51 -19.62 -1.67
N ILE A 127 15.30 -18.66 -2.14
CA ILE A 127 14.83 -17.36 -2.64
C ILE A 127 13.91 -17.55 -3.85
N GLU A 128 14.30 -18.41 -4.79
CA GLU A 128 13.47 -18.74 -5.95
C GLU A 128 12.18 -19.44 -5.55
N ALA A 129 12.25 -20.41 -4.63
CA ALA A 129 11.04 -21.07 -4.13
C ALA A 129 10.09 -20.08 -3.44
N TYR A 130 10.61 -19.10 -2.69
CA TYR A 130 9.82 -18.05 -2.06
C TYR A 130 9.15 -17.12 -3.08
N THR A 131 9.92 -16.58 -4.02
CA THR A 131 9.37 -15.65 -5.05
C THR A 131 8.30 -16.33 -5.91
N GLN A 132 8.42 -17.63 -6.16
CA GLN A 132 7.42 -18.43 -6.88
C GLN A 132 6.09 -18.59 -6.15
N ILE A 133 6.00 -18.32 -4.84
CA ILE A 133 4.71 -18.33 -4.12
C ILE A 133 3.76 -17.28 -4.70
N PHE A 134 4.30 -16.13 -5.11
CA PHE A 134 3.51 -14.99 -5.57
C PHE A 134 3.40 -14.91 -7.09
N SER A 135 4.01 -15.86 -7.80
CA SER A 135 3.97 -15.94 -9.25
C SER A 135 2.54 -16.20 -9.72
N PRO A 136 2.04 -15.46 -10.72
CA PRO A 136 0.72 -15.74 -11.31
C PRO A 136 0.66 -17.11 -12.01
N LEU A 137 1.81 -17.75 -12.25
CA LEU A 137 1.93 -19.08 -12.87
C LEU A 137 1.84 -20.24 -11.87
N THR A 138 1.79 -19.95 -10.57
CA THR A 138 1.68 -20.97 -9.52
C THR A 138 0.34 -20.83 -8.78
N SER A 139 0.08 -21.78 -7.88
CA SER A 139 -1.01 -21.67 -6.91
C SER A 139 -0.36 -21.44 -5.55
N THR A 140 -0.68 -20.32 -4.89
CA THR A 140 -0.08 -19.92 -3.60
C THR A 140 -0.14 -21.03 -2.57
N THR A 141 -1.29 -21.68 -2.38
CA THR A 141 -1.43 -22.79 -1.43
C THR A 141 -0.50 -23.95 -1.77
N LYS A 142 -0.43 -24.36 -3.04
CA LYS A 142 0.47 -25.44 -3.47
C LYS A 142 1.94 -25.05 -3.35
N ALA A 143 2.28 -23.81 -3.69
CA ALA A 143 3.65 -23.29 -3.58
C ALA A 143 4.09 -23.21 -2.11
N LEU A 144 3.22 -22.80 -1.19
CA LEU A 144 3.49 -22.81 0.26
C LEU A 144 3.65 -24.23 0.81
N THR A 145 2.79 -25.17 0.39
CA THR A 145 2.95 -26.59 0.73
C THR A 145 4.28 -27.13 0.23
N ALA A 146 4.66 -26.82 -1.01
CA ALA A 146 5.94 -27.24 -1.58
C ALA A 146 7.14 -26.54 -0.93
N LEU A 147 7.01 -25.29 -0.48
CA LEU A 147 8.05 -24.58 0.27
C LEU A 147 8.37 -25.35 1.55
N ALA A 148 7.34 -25.74 2.31
CA ALA A 148 7.46 -26.51 3.55
C ALA A 148 7.97 -27.94 3.32
N ALA A 149 7.36 -28.68 2.39
CA ALA A 149 7.66 -30.10 2.16
C ALA A 149 9.10 -30.35 1.69
N ASN A 150 9.71 -29.38 1.02
CA ASN A 150 11.09 -29.45 0.53
C ASN A 150 12.10 -28.76 1.47
N ALA A 151 11.67 -28.28 2.63
CA ALA A 151 12.55 -27.65 3.60
C ALA A 151 13.27 -28.71 4.46
N LYS A 152 14.57 -28.54 4.69
CA LYS A 152 15.26 -29.32 5.73
C LYS A 152 14.77 -28.83 7.09
N LYS A 153 14.36 -29.75 7.98
CA LYS A 153 13.92 -29.40 9.34
C LYS A 153 14.94 -28.51 10.05
N GLY A 154 14.49 -27.40 10.62
CA GLY A 154 15.32 -26.42 11.31
C GLY A 154 16.14 -25.51 10.38
N SER A 155 15.97 -25.59 9.06
CA SER A 155 16.57 -24.63 8.14
C SER A 155 15.80 -23.30 8.12
N LEU A 156 16.43 -22.26 7.58
CA LEU A 156 15.76 -20.97 7.37
C LEU A 156 14.50 -21.10 6.50
N ARG A 157 14.53 -21.92 5.45
CA ARG A 157 13.35 -22.20 4.61
C ARG A 157 12.21 -22.86 5.40
N ASP A 158 12.53 -23.74 6.35
CA ASP A 158 11.54 -24.37 7.23
C ASP A 158 10.87 -23.31 8.12
N ALA A 159 11.66 -22.43 8.75
CA ALA A 159 11.14 -21.32 9.55
C ALA A 159 10.25 -20.36 8.74
N ILE A 160 10.67 -20.01 7.52
CA ILE A 160 9.88 -19.15 6.62
C ILE A 160 8.58 -19.84 6.23
N ALA A 161 8.63 -21.11 5.83
CA ALA A 161 7.45 -21.86 5.44
C ALA A 161 6.46 -22.02 6.59
N GLN A 162 6.94 -22.28 7.81
CA GLN A 162 6.11 -22.35 9.02
C GLN A 162 5.44 -21.00 9.31
N HIS A 163 6.21 -19.90 9.25
CA HIS A 163 5.69 -18.54 9.48
C HIS A 163 4.62 -18.14 8.46
N LEU A 164 4.84 -18.42 7.18
CA LEU A 164 3.86 -18.09 6.14
C LEU A 164 2.60 -18.95 6.24
N ASN A 165 2.73 -20.25 6.56
CA ASN A 165 1.58 -21.14 6.74
C ASN A 165 0.77 -20.79 7.99
N SER A 166 1.40 -20.40 9.10
CA SER A 166 0.69 -20.04 10.33
C SER A 166 -0.13 -18.75 10.20
N ASN A 167 0.28 -17.87 9.27
CA ASN A 167 -0.42 -16.63 8.96
C ASN A 167 -1.39 -16.74 7.76
N LEU A 168 -1.39 -17.86 7.04
CA LEU A 168 -2.33 -18.08 5.94
C LEU A 168 -3.73 -18.38 6.50
N LEU A 169 -4.66 -17.48 6.23
CA LEU A 169 -6.09 -17.74 6.37
C LEU A 169 -6.69 -17.79 4.96
N PRO A 170 -6.85 -18.97 4.35
CA PRO A 170 -7.49 -19.07 3.05
C PRO A 170 -8.97 -18.65 3.16
N PRO A 171 -9.59 -18.24 2.04
CA PRO A 171 -11.02 -17.94 2.01
C PRO A 171 -11.87 -19.06 2.61
N ALA A 172 -12.70 -18.72 3.61
CA ALA A 172 -13.63 -19.67 4.20
C ALA A 172 -14.71 -20.09 3.18
N SER A 173 -15.16 -21.34 3.27
CA SER A 173 -16.22 -21.89 2.39
C SER A 173 -17.57 -21.17 2.50
N THR A 174 -17.79 -20.45 3.61
CA THR A 174 -18.96 -19.58 3.83
C THR A 174 -18.87 -18.29 3.03
N THR A 175 -17.69 -17.92 2.54
CA THR A 175 -17.51 -16.80 1.62
C THR A 175 -17.65 -17.26 0.18
N ARG A 176 -17.89 -16.32 -0.73
CA ARG A 176 -17.82 -16.58 -2.18
C ARG A 176 -16.42 -16.37 -2.75
N LEU A 177 -15.43 -16.21 -1.87
CA LEU A 177 -14.07 -15.94 -2.24
C LEU A 177 -13.32 -17.25 -2.43
N SER A 178 -12.42 -17.26 -3.40
CA SER A 178 -11.52 -18.38 -3.66
C SER A 178 -10.18 -17.85 -4.15
N LEU A 179 -9.09 -18.52 -3.75
CA LEU A 179 -7.79 -18.22 -4.36
C LEU A 179 -7.81 -18.69 -5.81
N PRO A 180 -7.32 -17.89 -6.76
CA PRO A 180 -7.34 -18.26 -8.15
C PRO A 180 -6.45 -19.48 -8.40
N ALA A 181 -6.76 -20.22 -9.46
CA ALA A 181 -5.80 -21.14 -10.05
C ALA A 181 -4.68 -20.35 -10.77
N LYS A 182 -3.60 -21.05 -11.13
CA LYS A 182 -2.54 -20.47 -11.97
C LYS A 182 -3.10 -19.88 -13.27
N GLN A 183 -2.59 -18.73 -13.68
CA GLN A 183 -2.94 -18.08 -14.93
C GLN A 183 -2.25 -18.76 -16.11
N LYS A 184 -2.98 -18.97 -17.21
CA LYS A 184 -2.39 -19.40 -18.49
C LYS A 184 -1.71 -18.23 -19.20
N THR A 185 -2.29 -17.04 -19.07
CA THR A 185 -1.78 -15.80 -19.65
C THR A 185 -1.74 -14.78 -18.51
N PRO A 186 -0.63 -14.70 -17.77
CA PRO A 186 -0.49 -13.74 -16.69
C PRO A 186 -0.62 -12.31 -17.14
N ILE A 187 -1.22 -11.48 -16.28
CA ILE A 187 -1.12 -10.03 -16.43
C ILE A 187 0.31 -9.65 -16.07
N LYS A 188 0.94 -8.84 -16.92
CA LYS A 188 2.29 -8.32 -16.65
C LYS A 188 2.28 -7.53 -15.34
N ASN A 189 3.32 -7.67 -14.53
CA ASN A 189 3.47 -6.93 -13.29
C ASN A 189 4.94 -6.53 -13.12
N PRO A 190 5.35 -5.38 -13.67
CA PRO A 190 6.71 -4.89 -13.60
C PRO A 190 7.27 -4.81 -12.16
N TYR A 191 6.41 -4.45 -11.20
CA TYR A 191 6.79 -4.42 -9.80
C TYR A 191 7.13 -5.82 -9.28
N TYR A 192 6.36 -6.85 -9.63
CA TYR A 192 6.66 -8.22 -9.22
C TYR A 192 8.02 -8.67 -9.75
N ASP A 193 8.34 -8.38 -11.02
CA ASP A 193 9.60 -8.81 -11.64
C ASP A 193 10.81 -8.12 -10.99
N ILE A 194 10.72 -6.79 -10.77
CA ILE A 194 11.75 -6.02 -10.08
C ILE A 194 11.86 -6.44 -8.60
N TRP A 195 10.74 -6.71 -7.93
CA TRP A 195 10.74 -7.21 -6.55
C TRP A 195 11.41 -8.58 -6.47
N ALA A 196 11.09 -9.51 -7.37
CA ALA A 196 11.68 -10.85 -7.39
C ALA A 196 13.20 -10.78 -7.66
N TRP A 197 13.64 -9.89 -8.55
CA TRP A 197 15.06 -9.57 -8.69
C TRP A 197 15.66 -9.06 -7.38
N SER A 198 14.98 -8.13 -6.70
CA SER A 198 15.50 -7.56 -5.44
C SER A 198 15.65 -8.61 -4.34
N CYS A 199 14.79 -9.63 -4.30
CA CYS A 199 14.93 -10.76 -3.40
C CYS A 199 16.23 -11.53 -3.65
N ARG A 200 16.62 -11.74 -4.92
CA ARG A 200 17.91 -12.37 -5.25
C ARG A 200 19.08 -11.45 -4.92
N CYS A 201 18.98 -10.18 -5.29
CA CYS A 201 20.02 -9.17 -5.06
C CYS A 201 20.34 -8.99 -3.57
N LEU A 202 19.31 -9.02 -2.71
CA LEU A 202 19.43 -8.79 -1.28
C LEU A 202 19.43 -10.08 -0.45
N GLU A 203 19.52 -11.25 -1.08
CA GLU A 203 19.55 -12.54 -0.38
C GLU A 203 18.33 -12.76 0.54
N TRP A 204 17.14 -12.42 0.06
CA TRP A 204 15.89 -12.48 0.80
C TRP A 204 14.98 -13.61 0.30
N ALA A 205 14.73 -14.59 1.17
CA ALA A 205 13.82 -15.72 0.92
C ALA A 205 12.48 -15.60 1.67
N GLY A 206 12.18 -14.44 2.27
CA GLY A 206 10.93 -14.21 2.97
C GLY A 206 11.05 -14.14 4.50
N PRO A 207 9.94 -13.79 5.18
CA PRO A 207 9.91 -13.52 6.60
C PRO A 207 9.84 -14.77 7.48
N THR A 208 10.43 -14.68 8.65
CA THR A 208 10.19 -15.54 9.82
C THR A 208 9.49 -14.75 10.94
N ASP A 209 9.15 -15.41 12.05
CA ASP A 209 8.68 -14.77 13.27
C ASP A 209 9.69 -13.73 13.82
N LYS A 210 10.99 -13.96 13.57
CA LYS A 210 12.09 -13.08 13.98
C LYS A 210 12.24 -11.83 13.11
N THR A 211 11.57 -11.74 11.97
CA THR A 211 11.59 -10.55 11.08
C THR A 211 11.20 -9.28 11.83
N VAL A 212 10.35 -9.40 12.86
CA VAL A 212 9.96 -8.29 13.73
C VAL A 212 11.15 -7.61 14.42
N MET A 213 12.32 -8.24 14.51
CA MET A 213 13.54 -7.65 15.08
C MET A 213 14.35 -6.82 14.06
N VAL A 214 14.04 -6.91 12.77
CA VAL A 214 14.72 -6.13 11.73
C VAL A 214 14.15 -4.71 11.74
N ARG A 215 15.02 -3.73 12.01
CA ARG A 215 14.66 -2.30 12.08
C ARG A 215 15.18 -1.49 10.90
N GLN A 216 16.09 -2.05 10.11
CA GLN A 216 16.65 -1.40 8.94
C GLN A 216 15.84 -1.73 7.68
N SER A 217 16.11 -1.01 6.60
CA SER A 217 15.60 -1.31 5.27
C SER A 217 16.68 -0.96 4.26
N HIS A 218 16.74 -1.72 3.16
CA HIS A 218 17.75 -1.47 2.14
C HIS A 218 17.45 -0.17 1.38
N HIS A 219 18.50 0.47 0.86
CA HIS A 219 18.46 1.71 0.07
C HIS A 219 17.62 1.63 -1.22
N ILE A 220 17.22 0.44 -1.64
CA ILE A 220 16.35 0.25 -2.82
C ILE A 220 14.89 0.61 -2.52
N LEU A 221 14.49 0.57 -1.25
CA LEU A 221 13.09 0.67 -0.85
C LEU A 221 12.46 2.02 -1.26
N PRO A 222 13.10 3.19 -1.03
CA PRO A 222 12.55 4.47 -1.49
C PRO A 222 12.36 4.51 -3.01
N ILE A 223 13.26 3.89 -3.79
CA ILE A 223 13.14 3.85 -5.26
C ILE A 223 11.87 3.11 -5.66
N PHE A 224 11.63 1.93 -5.07
CA PHE A 224 10.47 1.12 -5.45
C PHE A 224 9.18 1.75 -4.95
N TYR A 225 9.18 2.40 -3.79
CA TYR A 225 8.02 3.17 -3.30
C TYR A 225 7.63 4.26 -4.28
N HIS A 226 8.60 5.07 -4.70
CA HIS A 226 8.37 6.17 -5.63
C HIS A 226 7.90 5.73 -7.02
N HIS A 227 8.34 4.56 -7.49
CA HIS A 227 8.00 4.05 -8.81
C HIS A 227 6.77 3.13 -8.83
N PHE A 228 6.50 2.35 -7.78
CA PHE A 228 5.47 1.31 -7.79
C PHE A 228 4.56 1.28 -6.55
N GLY A 229 4.88 2.05 -5.50
CA GLY A 229 4.12 2.09 -4.25
C GLY A 229 4.65 1.13 -3.18
N CYS A 230 4.00 1.11 -2.01
CA CYS A 230 4.58 0.53 -0.79
C CYS A 230 4.63 -1.01 -0.74
N VAL A 231 3.73 -1.68 -1.45
CA VAL A 231 3.62 -3.15 -1.47
C VAL A 231 3.20 -3.62 -2.85
N CYS A 232 3.80 -4.72 -3.33
CA CYS A 232 3.52 -5.26 -4.65
C CYS A 232 2.18 -6.03 -4.66
N PRO A 233 1.21 -5.68 -5.53
CA PRO A 233 0.02 -6.49 -5.72
C PRO A 233 0.39 -7.85 -6.35
N THR A 234 -0.33 -8.90 -5.98
CA THR A 234 -0.26 -10.23 -6.61
C THR A 234 -1.54 -10.53 -7.35
N TRP A 235 -1.50 -11.53 -8.25
CA TRP A 235 -2.71 -12.00 -8.90
C TRP A 235 -3.75 -12.50 -7.89
N ASP A 236 -3.33 -13.18 -6.83
CA ASP A 236 -4.23 -13.62 -5.76
C ASP A 236 -4.95 -12.43 -5.11
N ALA A 237 -4.23 -11.36 -4.79
CA ALA A 237 -4.82 -10.16 -4.19
C ALA A 237 -5.80 -9.47 -5.14
N LEU A 238 -5.38 -9.24 -6.39
CA LEU A 238 -6.23 -8.62 -7.42
C LEU A 238 -7.48 -9.45 -7.69
N SER A 239 -7.35 -10.78 -7.77
CA SER A 239 -8.45 -11.71 -8.00
C SER A 239 -9.46 -11.69 -6.84
N LEU A 240 -9.00 -11.72 -5.59
CA LEU A 240 -9.88 -11.66 -4.43
C LEU A 240 -10.65 -10.34 -4.37
N ILE A 241 -9.98 -9.21 -4.62
CA ILE A 241 -10.63 -7.90 -4.68
C ILE A 241 -11.64 -7.84 -5.84
N THR A 242 -11.29 -8.40 -7.00
CA THR A 242 -12.20 -8.48 -8.16
C THR A 242 -13.43 -9.34 -7.84
N GLN A 243 -13.27 -10.43 -7.09
CA GLN A 243 -14.39 -11.26 -6.64
C GLN A 243 -15.33 -10.50 -5.69
N LEU A 244 -14.79 -9.67 -4.79
CA LEU A 244 -15.59 -8.78 -3.94
C LEU A 244 -16.33 -7.71 -4.75
N ALA A 245 -15.70 -7.19 -5.80
CA ALA A 245 -16.28 -6.16 -6.66
C ALA A 245 -17.44 -6.69 -7.52
N LYS A 246 -17.55 -8.01 -7.72
CA LYS A 246 -18.66 -8.59 -8.49
C LYS A 246 -19.99 -8.48 -7.74
N PRO A 247 -21.10 -8.16 -8.44
CA PRO A 247 -22.41 -8.09 -7.81
C PRO A 247 -22.79 -9.44 -7.19
N PRO A 248 -23.45 -9.48 -6.02
CA PRO A 248 -24.00 -10.69 -5.45
C PRO A 248 -25.17 -11.25 -6.28
N GLY A 249 -24.89 -12.09 -7.29
CA GLY A 249 -25.96 -12.73 -8.08
C GLY A 249 -26.95 -11.74 -8.73
N LYS A 250 -28.21 -12.16 -8.94
CA LYS A 250 -29.31 -11.35 -9.52
C LYS A 250 -29.83 -10.23 -8.58
N ALA A 251 -28.95 -9.53 -7.87
CA ALA A 251 -29.34 -8.39 -7.04
C ALA A 251 -29.84 -7.24 -7.94
N LYS A 252 -31.13 -6.89 -7.81
CA LYS A 252 -31.84 -5.96 -8.71
C LYS A 252 -31.35 -4.50 -8.67
N ASN A 253 -30.46 -4.14 -7.75
CA ASN A 253 -30.09 -2.74 -7.47
C ASN A 253 -28.57 -2.47 -7.45
N ILE A 254 -27.73 -3.36 -7.96
CA ILE A 254 -26.29 -3.09 -8.07
C ILE A 254 -25.98 -2.67 -9.50
N PRO A 255 -25.20 -1.58 -9.71
CA PRO A 255 -24.78 -1.18 -11.04
C PRO A 255 -24.19 -2.38 -11.81
N ILE A 256 -24.50 -2.45 -13.11
CA ILE A 256 -23.99 -3.49 -14.03
C ILE A 256 -22.45 -3.60 -13.97
N ASN A 257 -21.77 -2.53 -13.53
CA ASN A 257 -20.32 -2.42 -13.41
C ASN A 257 -19.72 -2.96 -12.08
N GLY A 258 -20.54 -3.55 -11.20
CA GLY A 258 -20.11 -4.08 -9.91
C GLY A 258 -19.99 -3.04 -8.79
N ARG A 259 -19.43 -3.46 -7.65
CA ARG A 259 -19.19 -2.65 -6.46
C ARG A 259 -17.91 -1.83 -6.65
N PRO A 260 -17.93 -0.49 -6.53
CA PRO A 260 -16.72 0.31 -6.66
C PRO A 260 -15.75 0.07 -5.49
N ILE A 261 -14.47 0.28 -5.75
CA ILE A 261 -13.39 0.24 -4.75
C ILE A 261 -12.97 1.68 -4.46
N ILE A 262 -12.91 2.05 -3.19
CA ILE A 262 -12.33 3.32 -2.75
C ILE A 262 -10.97 3.00 -2.15
N GLU A 263 -9.91 3.46 -2.80
CA GLU A 263 -8.53 3.31 -2.33
C GLU A 263 -8.13 4.58 -1.58
N ILE A 264 -8.12 4.55 -0.25
CA ILE A 264 -7.71 5.70 0.57
C ILE A 264 -6.22 5.63 0.86
N GLY A 265 -5.52 6.72 0.54
CA GLY A 265 -4.06 6.77 0.55
C GLY A 265 -3.48 6.08 -0.69
N SER A 266 -4.06 6.34 -1.87
CA SER A 266 -3.68 5.66 -3.11
C SER A 266 -2.24 5.94 -3.56
N GLY A 267 -1.57 6.95 -2.99
CA GLY A 267 -0.20 7.30 -3.32
C GLY A 267 -0.02 7.58 -4.81
N ASN A 268 0.87 6.85 -5.47
CA ASN A 268 1.09 6.95 -6.91
C ASN A 268 0.04 6.21 -7.78
N GLY A 269 -0.88 5.47 -7.16
CA GLY A 269 -1.98 4.77 -7.83
C GLY A 269 -1.60 3.53 -8.63
N TYR A 270 -0.46 2.88 -8.34
CA TYR A 270 -0.10 1.60 -8.97
C TYR A 270 -1.17 0.52 -8.76
N TRP A 271 -1.70 0.40 -7.53
CA TRP A 271 -2.79 -0.53 -7.21
C TRP A 271 -4.07 -0.19 -7.97
N ALA A 272 -4.50 1.08 -8.00
CA ALA A 272 -5.61 1.54 -8.81
C ALA A 272 -5.43 1.16 -10.30
N HIS A 273 -4.25 1.41 -10.87
CA HIS A 273 -3.95 1.05 -12.26
C HIS A 273 -4.12 -0.46 -12.51
N MET A 274 -3.51 -1.29 -11.66
CA MET A 274 -3.59 -2.76 -11.75
C MET A 274 -5.03 -3.28 -11.60
N LEU A 275 -5.79 -2.75 -10.64
CA LEU A 275 -7.19 -3.12 -10.39
C LEU A 275 -8.12 -2.72 -11.55
N ARG A 276 -7.89 -1.55 -12.16
CA ARG A 276 -8.59 -1.14 -13.38
C ARG A 276 -8.26 -2.04 -14.57
N GLY A 277 -7.01 -2.48 -14.67
CA GLY A 277 -6.57 -3.45 -15.68
C GLY A 277 -7.27 -4.81 -15.60
N VAL A 278 -7.83 -5.17 -14.44
CA VAL A 278 -8.67 -6.38 -14.26
C VAL A 278 -10.18 -6.09 -14.27
N GLY A 279 -10.58 -4.90 -14.69
CA GLY A 279 -11.97 -4.52 -14.89
C GLY A 279 -12.68 -4.00 -13.64
N CYS A 280 -11.95 -3.65 -12.57
CA CYS A 280 -12.57 -3.02 -11.40
C CYS A 280 -12.78 -1.51 -11.60
N THR A 281 -13.87 -0.99 -11.03
CA THR A 281 -14.04 0.46 -10.86
C THR A 281 -13.33 0.89 -9.58
N VAL A 282 -12.32 1.76 -9.69
CA VAL A 282 -11.53 2.24 -8.55
C VAL A 282 -11.58 3.76 -8.47
N TYR A 283 -11.87 4.28 -7.27
CA TYR A 283 -11.77 5.67 -6.87
C TYR A 283 -10.52 5.87 -5.99
N PRO A 284 -9.40 6.30 -6.58
CA PRO A 284 -8.18 6.60 -5.84
C PRO A 284 -8.33 7.94 -5.12
N VAL A 285 -8.11 7.93 -3.80
CA VAL A 285 -8.23 9.10 -2.92
C VAL A 285 -6.92 9.30 -2.19
N ASP A 286 -6.32 10.47 -2.32
CA ASP A 286 -5.06 10.80 -1.63
C ASP A 286 -5.04 12.31 -1.30
N ASN A 287 -4.34 12.70 -0.25
CA ASN A 287 -4.21 14.12 0.11
C ASN A 287 -2.99 14.79 -0.54
N ALA A 288 -2.22 14.06 -1.35
CA ALA A 288 -0.99 14.48 -2.01
C ALA A 288 0.10 14.99 -1.05
N ALA A 289 0.10 14.55 0.21
CA ALA A 289 1.13 14.94 1.18
C ALA A 289 2.50 14.33 0.86
N SER A 290 2.52 13.21 0.14
CA SER A 290 3.75 12.55 -0.31
C SER A 290 4.05 12.87 -1.77
N ALA A 291 5.32 13.16 -2.06
CA ALA A 291 5.80 13.30 -3.44
C ALA A 291 6.16 11.93 -4.02
N TRP A 292 5.69 11.63 -5.24
CA TRP A 292 5.99 10.40 -5.96
C TRP A 292 6.79 10.71 -7.22
N ARG A 293 7.73 9.82 -7.58
CA ARG A 293 8.53 10.00 -8.80
C ARG A 293 7.70 9.66 -10.04
N THR A 294 6.94 8.57 -9.94
CA THR A 294 6.00 8.10 -10.95
C THR A 294 4.60 8.16 -10.39
N THR A 295 3.64 8.59 -11.22
CA THR A 295 2.20 8.55 -10.97
C THR A 295 1.53 7.75 -12.08
N TRP A 296 0.79 6.69 -11.74
CA TRP A 296 0.24 5.68 -12.68
C TRP A 296 -1.16 5.97 -13.19
N ILE A 297 -1.84 6.93 -12.57
CA ILE A 297 -3.22 7.31 -12.86
C ILE A 297 -3.30 8.83 -12.90
N ASN A 298 -4.31 9.38 -13.57
CA ASN A 298 -4.43 10.82 -13.79
C ASN A 298 -5.62 11.48 -13.09
N ASP A 299 -6.34 10.71 -12.30
CA ASP A 299 -7.65 11.03 -11.75
C ASP A 299 -7.72 10.75 -10.25
N THR A 300 -6.59 10.84 -9.54
CA THR A 300 -6.56 10.83 -8.07
C THR A 300 -7.44 11.95 -7.52
N ILE A 301 -8.40 11.59 -6.69
CA ILE A 301 -9.29 12.52 -6.02
C ILE A 301 -8.51 13.13 -4.85
N ILE A 302 -8.04 14.38 -5.05
CA ILE A 302 -7.20 15.07 -4.07
C ILE A 302 -8.04 15.60 -2.90
N THR A 303 -8.10 14.83 -1.81
CA THR A 303 -8.85 15.18 -0.60
C THR A 303 -8.41 14.31 0.59
N ASP A 304 -8.77 14.72 1.80
CA ASP A 304 -8.61 13.87 2.98
C ASP A 304 -9.56 12.66 2.91
N GLY A 305 -9.07 11.49 3.30
CA GLY A 305 -9.84 10.24 3.24
C GLY A 305 -11.11 10.26 4.11
N ILE A 306 -11.08 10.90 5.28
CA ILE A 306 -12.26 11.06 6.13
C ILE A 306 -13.26 11.99 5.47
N GLN A 307 -12.78 13.11 4.92
CA GLN A 307 -13.62 14.05 4.19
C GLN A 307 -14.31 13.39 3.00
N PHE A 308 -13.59 12.57 2.22
CA PHE A 308 -14.16 11.80 1.13
C PHE A 308 -15.28 10.86 1.61
N LEU A 309 -15.03 10.08 2.66
CA LEU A 309 -16.03 9.15 3.18
C LEU A 309 -17.28 9.88 3.70
N GLN A 310 -17.14 11.06 4.30
CA GLN A 310 -18.27 11.84 4.80
C GLN A 310 -19.06 12.52 3.68
N ARG A 311 -18.39 12.95 2.61
CA ARG A 311 -18.96 13.75 1.52
C ARG A 311 -18.34 13.35 0.19
N PRO A 312 -18.64 12.13 -0.31
CA PRO A 312 -18.11 11.72 -1.61
C PRO A 312 -18.70 12.62 -2.72
N PRO A 313 -17.95 12.89 -3.80
CA PRO A 313 -18.46 13.64 -4.93
C PRO A 313 -19.74 13.00 -5.51
N VAL A 314 -20.68 13.84 -5.93
CA VAL A 314 -22.01 13.40 -6.41
C VAL A 314 -21.99 12.89 -7.86
N ASP A 315 -20.91 13.16 -8.57
CA ASP A 315 -20.70 12.90 -10.00
C ASP A 315 -19.84 11.66 -10.28
N LEU A 316 -19.51 10.88 -9.25
CA LEU A 316 -18.80 9.62 -9.43
C LEU A 316 -19.65 8.62 -10.23
N SER A 317 -19.01 7.97 -11.21
CA SER A 317 -19.64 6.98 -12.09
C SER A 317 -20.06 5.70 -11.33
N GLY A 318 -21.27 5.68 -10.80
CA GLY A 318 -21.77 4.59 -9.97
C GLY A 318 -21.86 5.01 -8.50
N SER A 319 -22.89 4.54 -7.80
CA SER A 319 -23.12 4.90 -6.40
C SER A 319 -22.05 4.27 -5.50
N VAL A 320 -21.28 5.11 -4.81
CA VAL A 320 -20.50 4.68 -3.64
C VAL A 320 -21.38 4.57 -2.38
N GLY A 321 -22.66 4.96 -2.45
CA GLY A 321 -23.63 4.85 -1.36
C GLY A 321 -23.75 6.10 -0.47
N GLY A 322 -23.28 7.26 -0.95
CA GLY A 322 -23.31 8.52 -0.21
C GLY A 322 -22.35 8.53 0.99
N SER A 323 -22.69 9.31 2.03
CA SER A 323 -21.89 9.38 3.26
C SER A 323 -21.68 8.00 3.88
N GLY A 324 -20.43 7.72 4.26
CA GLY A 324 -19.98 6.42 4.76
C GLY A 324 -19.64 5.40 3.67
N CYS A 325 -19.92 5.73 2.40
CA CYS A 325 -19.61 4.90 1.23
C CYS A 325 -20.06 3.43 1.34
N LYS A 326 -21.30 3.21 1.81
CA LYS A 326 -21.83 1.87 2.13
C LYS A 326 -21.87 0.88 0.96
N ASP A 327 -21.95 1.38 -0.27
CA ASP A 327 -22.06 0.55 -1.48
C ASP A 327 -20.68 0.27 -2.10
N ALA A 328 -19.58 0.65 -1.45
CA ALA A 328 -18.23 0.45 -1.94
C ALA A 328 -17.46 -0.65 -1.18
N ILE A 329 -16.24 -0.94 -1.64
CA ILE A 329 -15.19 -1.68 -0.92
C ILE A 329 -14.17 -0.65 -0.47
N LEU A 330 -13.77 -0.66 0.81
CA LEU A 330 -12.66 0.15 1.28
C LEU A 330 -11.36 -0.62 1.08
N LEU A 331 -10.42 -0.05 0.32
CA LEU A 331 -9.05 -0.54 0.16
C LEU A 331 -8.08 0.41 0.85
N LEU A 332 -7.21 -0.16 1.70
CA LEU A 332 -6.12 0.53 2.38
C LEU A 332 -4.80 -0.16 2.02
N VAL A 333 -3.93 0.54 1.29
CA VAL A 333 -2.59 0.03 0.94
C VAL A 333 -1.56 0.74 1.81
N TYR A 334 -0.92 -0.03 2.68
CA TYR A 334 0.10 0.42 3.62
C TYR A 334 -0.34 1.64 4.46
N PRO A 335 -1.45 1.52 5.22
CA PRO A 335 -2.10 2.68 5.82
C PRO A 335 -1.26 3.35 6.91
N GLN A 336 -1.46 4.65 7.10
CA GLN A 336 -0.65 5.47 7.98
C GLN A 336 -0.88 5.16 9.47
N VAL A 337 0.21 5.06 10.22
CA VAL A 337 0.21 4.81 11.66
C VAL A 337 -0.08 6.10 12.46
N SER A 338 0.30 7.25 11.92
CA SER A 338 0.26 8.52 12.62
C SER A 338 -1.15 9.07 12.81
N ALA A 339 -1.36 9.80 13.92
CA ALA A 339 -2.58 10.56 14.21
C ALA A 339 -3.88 9.73 14.13
N ASP A 340 -3.82 8.43 14.40
CA ASP A 340 -4.97 7.50 14.31
C ASP A 340 -5.75 7.65 12.99
N PHE A 341 -5.03 7.88 11.89
CA PHE A 341 -5.65 8.05 10.58
C PHE A 341 -6.43 6.80 10.18
N THR A 342 -5.78 5.62 10.24
CA THR A 342 -6.38 4.33 9.89
C THR A 342 -7.65 4.05 10.69
N GLY A 343 -7.62 4.28 12.01
CA GLY A 343 -8.77 4.06 12.87
C GLY A 343 -9.94 4.98 12.54
N ARG A 344 -9.67 6.27 12.28
CA ARG A 344 -10.70 7.23 11.86
C ARG A 344 -11.31 6.86 10.51
N VAL A 345 -10.51 6.41 9.55
CA VAL A 345 -10.99 5.97 8.22
C VAL A 345 -11.94 4.78 8.39
N ILE A 346 -11.50 3.75 9.10
CA ILE A 346 -12.31 2.56 9.33
C ILE A 346 -13.59 2.92 10.10
N ARG A 347 -13.56 3.80 11.12
CA ARG A 347 -14.75 4.30 11.85
C ARG A 347 -15.74 5.08 11.00
N THR A 348 -15.25 5.83 10.03
CA THR A 348 -16.12 6.61 9.13
C THR A 348 -16.78 5.73 8.07
N TYR A 349 -16.10 4.67 7.63
CA TYR A 349 -16.60 3.76 6.62
C TYR A 349 -17.76 2.87 7.12
N GLN A 350 -18.83 2.81 6.32
CA GLN A 350 -20.08 2.12 6.62
C GLN A 350 -20.34 0.88 5.75
N GLY A 351 -19.53 0.61 4.72
CA GLY A 351 -19.69 -0.57 3.87
C GLY A 351 -19.33 -1.89 4.56
N ASP A 352 -19.40 -2.98 3.79
CA ASP A 352 -19.29 -4.36 4.32
C ASP A 352 -17.89 -4.96 4.20
N TYR A 353 -17.06 -4.45 3.29
CA TYR A 353 -15.74 -5.02 3.01
C TYR A 353 -14.65 -3.99 3.26
N ILE A 354 -13.66 -4.37 4.06
CA ILE A 354 -12.42 -3.64 4.26
C ILE A 354 -11.29 -4.56 3.83
N VAL A 355 -10.49 -4.09 2.88
CA VAL A 355 -9.30 -4.77 2.38
C VAL A 355 -8.09 -3.96 2.83
N VAL A 356 -7.11 -4.62 3.45
CA VAL A 356 -5.87 -3.97 3.87
C VAL A 356 -4.70 -4.75 3.29
N ALA A 357 -3.83 -4.09 2.54
CA ALA A 357 -2.55 -4.63 2.10
C ALA A 357 -1.44 -3.94 2.89
N GLY A 358 -0.69 -4.66 3.72
CA GLY A 358 0.36 -4.05 4.53
C GLY A 358 0.97 -5.01 5.55
N THR A 359 1.73 -4.45 6.50
CA THR A 359 2.57 -5.27 7.37
C THR A 359 1.75 -6.09 8.36
N GLN A 360 2.09 -7.38 8.50
CA GLN A 360 1.41 -8.32 9.40
C GLN A 360 2.13 -8.57 10.73
N ASN A 361 3.38 -8.13 10.88
CA ASN A 361 4.12 -8.22 12.13
C ASN A 361 4.18 -6.89 12.90
N GLY A 362 4.57 -6.93 14.18
CA GLY A 362 4.62 -5.76 15.05
C GLY A 362 5.82 -4.83 14.85
N ASN A 363 6.31 -4.64 13.62
CA ASN A 363 7.53 -3.84 13.38
C ASN A 363 7.31 -2.30 13.41
N GLY A 364 6.08 -1.84 13.63
CA GLY A 364 5.71 -0.43 13.73
C GLY A 364 5.07 0.18 12.48
N PHE A 365 4.94 -0.56 11.37
CA PHE A 365 4.30 -0.11 10.11
C PHE A 365 2.94 -0.78 9.85
N THR A 366 2.16 -1.01 10.90
CA THR A 366 0.94 -1.85 10.90
C THR A 366 -0.37 -1.08 10.71
N GLY A 367 -0.29 0.22 10.44
CA GLY A 367 -1.44 1.14 10.47
C GLY A 367 -1.84 1.63 11.88
N PHE A 368 -1.27 1.04 12.94
CA PHE A 368 -1.53 1.41 14.33
C PHE A 368 -0.28 1.38 15.21
N PRO A 369 -0.10 2.32 16.14
CA PRO A 369 1.05 2.29 17.05
C PRO A 369 1.00 1.05 17.96
N GLY A 370 1.98 0.16 17.83
CA GLY A 370 2.19 -0.96 18.75
C GLY A 370 1.27 -2.17 18.60
N GLU A 371 0.39 -2.22 17.59
CA GLU A 371 -0.48 -3.37 17.34
C GLU A 371 -0.71 -3.61 15.84
N THR A 372 -1.13 -4.83 15.47
CA THR A 372 -1.43 -5.17 14.07
C THR A 372 -2.87 -4.77 13.70
N ILE A 373 -3.14 -4.54 12.40
CA ILE A 373 -4.49 -4.33 11.88
C ILE A 373 -5.46 -5.43 12.31
N SER A 374 -5.02 -6.68 12.35
CA SER A 374 -5.87 -7.81 12.77
C SER A 374 -6.25 -7.73 14.24
N SER A 375 -5.32 -7.35 15.13
CA SER A 375 -5.58 -7.18 16.56
C SER A 375 -6.50 -5.99 16.81
N TRP A 376 -6.24 -4.86 16.15
CA TRP A 376 -7.06 -3.66 16.23
C TRP A 376 -8.49 -3.92 15.77
N MET A 377 -8.68 -4.55 14.60
CA MET A 377 -10.00 -4.87 14.06
C MET A 377 -10.79 -5.79 14.98
N LYS A 378 -10.14 -6.80 15.60
CA LYS A 378 -10.80 -7.70 16.54
C LYS A 378 -11.34 -6.97 17.78
N ARG A 379 -10.61 -5.99 18.28
CA ARG A 379 -10.96 -5.21 19.49
C ARG A 379 -11.97 -4.10 19.18
N GLU A 380 -11.67 -3.28 18.19
CA GLU A 380 -12.43 -2.05 17.89
C GLU A 380 -13.61 -2.28 16.95
N ARG A 381 -13.58 -3.37 16.17
CA ARG A 381 -14.58 -3.67 15.14
C ARG A 381 -15.04 -5.13 15.17
N PRO A 382 -15.59 -5.62 16.30
CA PRO A 382 -16.03 -7.01 16.43
C PRO A 382 -17.14 -7.42 15.46
N GLN A 383 -17.84 -6.45 14.85
CA GLN A 383 -18.79 -6.70 13.76
C GLN A 383 -18.14 -7.07 12.44
N PHE A 384 -16.82 -6.90 12.31
CA PHE A 384 -16.03 -7.32 11.15
C PHE A 384 -15.25 -8.59 11.48
N GLU A 385 -15.38 -9.58 10.62
CA GLU A 385 -14.64 -10.83 10.71
C GLU A 385 -13.52 -10.84 9.68
N LYS A 386 -12.30 -11.21 10.10
CA LYS A 386 -11.20 -11.47 9.18
C LYS A 386 -11.49 -12.79 8.45
N VAL A 387 -11.80 -12.71 7.16
CA VAL A 387 -12.20 -13.86 6.34
C VAL A 387 -11.10 -14.35 5.40
N VAL A 388 -10.09 -13.52 5.14
CA VAL A 388 -8.90 -13.87 4.36
C VAL A 388 -7.66 -13.20 4.96
N GLN A 389 -6.55 -13.93 4.97
CA GLN A 389 -5.19 -13.42 5.14
C GLN A 389 -4.29 -14.21 4.21
N ILE A 390 -3.68 -13.56 3.22
CA ILE A 390 -2.68 -14.18 2.33
C ILE A 390 -1.38 -13.39 2.36
N PRO A 391 -0.21 -14.06 2.22
CA PRO A 391 1.05 -13.35 2.16
C PRO A 391 1.12 -12.50 0.90
N LEU A 392 1.82 -11.36 1.01
CA LEU A 392 2.20 -10.53 -0.12
C LEU A 392 3.73 -10.50 -0.28
N PRO A 393 4.22 -10.17 -1.49
CA PRO A 393 5.64 -9.95 -1.73
C PRO A 393 6.19 -8.94 -0.72
N SER A 394 7.10 -9.40 0.13
CA SER A 394 7.68 -8.61 1.20
C SER A 394 9.07 -8.15 0.79
N PHE A 395 9.39 -6.87 0.98
CA PHE A 395 10.77 -6.41 0.88
C PHE A 395 11.65 -7.09 1.93
N ALA A 396 12.96 -7.10 1.69
CA ALA A 396 13.91 -7.64 2.65
C ALA A 396 13.73 -7.01 4.05
N GLY A 397 13.54 -7.86 5.06
CA GLY A 397 13.27 -7.42 6.44
C GLY A 397 11.82 -6.97 6.71
N LYS A 398 10.89 -7.16 5.77
CA LYS A 398 9.46 -6.86 5.93
C LYS A 398 8.62 -8.13 5.94
N ASP A 399 7.35 -7.98 6.30
CA ASP A 399 6.40 -9.10 6.42
C ASP A 399 5.00 -8.61 6.09
N GLU A 400 4.62 -8.77 4.82
CA GLU A 400 3.46 -8.14 4.22
C GLU A 400 2.36 -9.15 3.94
N ALA A 401 1.10 -8.74 4.11
CA ALA A 401 -0.06 -9.55 3.81
C ALA A 401 -1.24 -8.72 3.29
N LEU A 402 -2.16 -9.41 2.63
CA LEU A 402 -3.50 -8.91 2.33
C LEU A 402 -4.47 -9.48 3.37
N PHE A 403 -5.23 -8.59 3.98
CA PHE A 403 -6.32 -8.92 4.89
C PHE A 403 -7.65 -8.54 4.25
N ILE A 404 -8.65 -9.41 4.36
CA ILE A 404 -10.04 -9.07 4.02
C ILE A 404 -10.89 -9.23 5.27
N PHE A 405 -11.54 -8.14 5.65
CA PHE A 405 -12.51 -8.11 6.72
C PHE A 405 -13.91 -7.94 6.13
N MET A 406 -14.82 -8.82 6.52
CA MET A 406 -16.22 -8.81 6.11
C MET A 406 -17.10 -8.51 7.31
N ARG A 407 -18.00 -7.54 7.16
CA ARG A 407 -19.04 -7.26 8.15
C ARG A 407 -19.96 -8.47 8.27
N ARG A 408 -20.21 -8.93 9.50
CA ARG A 408 -21.17 -9.99 9.78
C ARG A 408 -22.57 -9.52 9.40
N SER A 409 -23.33 -10.37 8.72
CA SER A 409 -24.78 -10.18 8.58
C SER A 409 -25.38 -10.20 9.98
N GLY A 410 -26.04 -9.11 10.37
CA GLY A 410 -26.75 -9.00 11.65
C GLY A 410 -28.00 -9.86 11.71
#